data_AF-A0AAE9F9X2-F1
#
_entry.id   AF-A0AAE9F9X2-F1
#
_cell.length_a   1.000
_cell.length_b   1.000
_cell.length_c   1.000
_cell.angle_alpha   90.00
_cell.angle_beta   90.00
_cell.angle_gamma   90.00
#
_symmetry.space_group_name_H-M   'P 1'
#
loop_
_entity.id
_entity.type
_entity.pdbx_description
1 polymer ?
#
loop_
_entity_poly.entity_id
_entity_poly.type
_entity_poly.pdbx_seq_one_letter_code
_entity_poly.pdbx_strand_id
1 'polypeptide(L)'
;MTVLILDNPTDGFAWLLFQDYEITKNIKSFQGEHCNNRNLCGSITSDATNGPAALQIYNKDGVDVISDLSGSGQLEVYIGAVSQNKTNLVATYHAGETSSSLPQKVFGYFKTLLLTDGNATITFDDTYTREEMYGSVGSTGFISSDNYGTYTLQNCYATLLSSPYKSTVKFRWSVSYIDLVGDSWLQVYGDQIINNERSTYVKDYNASNPPQLNSYDEFIGTSMTANFGDRGLRSKGMLIRYEVEKSSNCIFMFLSFVLVLIVNFDC
;
A
#
# COMPACT_ATOMS: atom_id res chain seq x y z
N MET A 1 -12.80 -27.01 5.82
CA MET A 1 -12.85 -26.13 4.64
C MET A 1 -13.91 -25.09 4.94
N THR A 2 -13.57 -23.81 4.86
CA THR A 2 -14.54 -22.72 5.05
C THR A 2 -14.90 -22.18 3.68
N VAL A 3 -16.20 -22.07 3.39
CA VAL A 3 -16.72 -21.53 2.13
C VAL A 3 -17.49 -20.26 2.46
N LEU A 4 -17.11 -19.15 1.84
CA LEU A 4 -17.80 -17.88 1.97
C LEU A 4 -18.44 -17.51 0.63
N ILE A 5 -19.71 -17.13 0.67
CA ILE A 5 -20.41 -16.55 -0.48
C ILE A 5 -20.08 -15.06 -0.45
N LEU A 6 -19.33 -14.59 -1.44
CA LEU A 6 -18.94 -13.18 -1.56
C LEU A 6 -20.07 -12.33 -2.15
N ASP A 7 -20.90 -12.92 -3.00
CA ASP A 7 -22.11 -12.31 -3.55
C ASP A 7 -23.03 -13.38 -4.17
N ASN A 8 -24.32 -13.04 -4.28
CA ASN A 8 -25.30 -13.75 -5.10
C ASN A 8 -26.07 -12.75 -5.97
N PRO A 9 -25.49 -12.28 -7.09
CA PRO A 9 -26.14 -11.34 -7.98
C PRO A 9 -27.39 -11.98 -8.61
N THR A 10 -28.41 -11.16 -8.87
CA THR A 10 -29.68 -11.56 -9.50
C THR A 10 -29.52 -12.22 -10.87
N ASP A 11 -28.36 -12.07 -11.52
CA ASP A 11 -28.08 -12.53 -12.89
C ASP A 11 -27.02 -13.66 -13.00
N GLY A 12 -26.82 -14.47 -11.96
CA GLY A 12 -26.53 -15.90 -12.20
C GLY A 12 -25.11 -16.44 -11.97
N PHE A 13 -24.26 -15.81 -11.16
CA PHE A 13 -23.04 -16.46 -10.68
C PHE A 13 -22.80 -16.20 -9.19
N ALA A 14 -22.85 -17.24 -8.36
CA ALA A 14 -22.39 -17.16 -6.99
C ALA A 14 -20.85 -17.09 -6.97
N TRP A 15 -20.30 -16.02 -6.42
CA TRP A 15 -18.86 -15.94 -6.19
C TRP A 15 -18.55 -16.64 -4.87
N LEU A 16 -17.92 -17.81 -4.97
CA LEU A 16 -17.51 -18.60 -3.83
C LEU A 16 -16.02 -18.43 -3.58
N LEU A 17 -15.67 -18.09 -2.35
CA LEU A 17 -14.30 -18.19 -1.88
C LEU A 17 -14.12 -19.47 -1.07
N PHE A 18 -13.14 -20.27 -1.49
CA PHE A 18 -12.68 -21.41 -0.73
C PHE A 18 -11.43 -21.02 0.03
N GLN A 19 -11.46 -21.21 1.35
CA GLN A 19 -10.30 -20.99 2.18
C GLN A 19 -9.78 -22.27 2.80
N ASP A 20 -8.46 -22.37 2.88
CA ASP A 20 -7.79 -23.43 3.60
C ASP A 20 -8.20 -23.36 5.08
N TYR A 21 -8.66 -24.49 5.60
CA TYR A 21 -9.11 -24.61 6.98
C TYR A 21 -7.97 -24.38 7.96
N GLU A 22 -6.77 -24.87 7.68
CA GLU A 22 -5.65 -24.75 8.62
C GLU A 22 -5.25 -23.29 8.86
N ILE A 23 -5.44 -22.44 7.84
CA ILE A 23 -5.17 -21.01 7.90
C ILE A 23 -6.29 -20.25 8.61
N THR A 24 -7.53 -20.72 8.48
CA THR A 24 -8.73 -19.94 8.84
C THR A 24 -9.47 -20.43 10.08
N LYS A 25 -9.13 -21.62 10.61
CA LYS A 25 -9.80 -22.26 11.77
C LYS A 25 -9.85 -21.41 13.04
N ASN A 26 -8.98 -20.41 13.17
CA ASN A 26 -8.93 -19.53 14.33
C ASN A 26 -9.76 -18.25 14.18
N ILE A 27 -10.21 -17.92 12.97
CA ILE A 27 -11.07 -16.77 12.69
C ILE A 27 -12.50 -17.15 13.11
N LYS A 28 -13.14 -16.27 13.87
CA LYS A 28 -14.45 -16.52 14.52
C LYS A 28 -15.62 -15.97 13.74
N SER A 29 -15.39 -14.94 12.93
CA SER A 29 -16.42 -14.31 12.11
C SER A 29 -15.90 -14.04 10.71
N PHE A 30 -16.74 -14.27 9.72
CA PHE A 30 -16.46 -14.01 8.32
C PHE A 30 -17.61 -13.19 7.73
N GLN A 31 -17.25 -12.11 7.03
CA GLN A 31 -18.16 -11.30 6.24
C GLN A 31 -17.60 -11.20 4.83
N GLY A 32 -18.46 -11.36 3.83
CA GLY A 32 -18.11 -11.24 2.42
C GLY A 32 -18.87 -10.05 1.83
N GLU A 33 -18.18 -9.24 1.03
CA GLU A 33 -18.77 -8.10 0.35
C GLU A 33 -18.32 -8.05 -1.11
N HIS A 34 -19.24 -7.65 -1.99
CA HIS A 34 -18.95 -7.41 -3.41
C HIS A 34 -19.17 -5.95 -3.74
N CYS A 35 -18.05 -5.25 -3.95
CA CYS A 35 -18.06 -3.83 -4.25
C CYS A 35 -17.66 -3.56 -5.70
N ASN A 36 -18.11 -2.44 -6.24
CA ASN A 36 -17.63 -1.86 -7.48
C ASN A 36 -18.12 -0.42 -7.60
N ASN A 37 -17.74 0.27 -8.68
CA ASN A 37 -18.18 1.63 -8.99
C ASN A 37 -19.71 1.86 -9.06
N ARG A 38 -20.53 0.80 -9.08
CA ARG A 38 -22.01 0.87 -9.01
C ARG A 38 -22.58 0.32 -7.70
N ASN A 39 -21.82 -0.48 -6.95
CA ASN A 39 -22.20 -1.02 -5.65
C ASN A 39 -21.11 -0.67 -4.65
N LEU A 40 -21.28 0.47 -3.98
CA LEU A 40 -20.27 1.04 -3.09
C LEU A 40 -20.17 0.19 -1.81
N CYS A 41 -18.96 -0.05 -1.32
CA CYS A 41 -18.70 -0.77 -0.07
C CYS A 41 -19.27 -0.03 1.15
N GLY A 42 -19.28 1.31 1.11
CA GLY A 42 -19.74 2.14 2.22
C GLY A 42 -18.91 1.94 3.49
N SER A 43 -19.58 1.74 4.63
CA SER A 43 -18.94 1.46 5.92
C SER A 43 -19.36 0.10 6.44
N ILE A 44 -18.39 -0.71 6.83
CA ILE A 44 -18.61 -2.09 7.30
C ILE A 44 -18.02 -2.25 8.69
N THR A 45 -18.83 -2.74 9.63
CA THR A 45 -18.41 -3.01 11.01
C THR A 45 -17.94 -4.45 11.16
N SER A 46 -16.76 -4.62 11.75
CA SER A 46 -16.20 -5.91 12.12
C SER A 46 -16.05 -5.99 13.64
N ASP A 47 -16.47 -7.10 14.22
CA ASP A 47 -16.42 -7.34 15.67
C ASP A 47 -15.55 -8.57 15.95
N ALA A 48 -14.37 -8.32 16.50
CA ALA A 48 -13.39 -9.31 16.89
C ALA A 48 -13.29 -9.50 18.42
N THR A 49 -14.29 -9.06 19.18
CA THR A 49 -14.32 -9.17 20.66
C THR A 49 -14.28 -10.62 21.16
N ASN A 50 -14.82 -11.56 20.38
CA ASN A 50 -14.84 -12.98 20.70
C ASN A 50 -13.75 -13.79 19.94
N GLY A 51 -12.82 -13.10 19.29
CA GLY A 51 -11.74 -13.64 18.45
C GLY A 51 -11.75 -13.04 17.04
N PRO A 52 -10.72 -13.29 16.22
CA PRO A 52 -10.50 -12.56 14.97
C PRO A 52 -11.70 -12.59 14.01
N ALA A 53 -11.94 -11.48 13.33
CA ALA A 53 -13.02 -11.31 12.37
C ALA A 53 -12.47 -10.86 11.01
N ALA A 54 -12.82 -11.59 9.95
CA ALA A 54 -12.35 -11.32 8.60
C ALA A 54 -13.49 -10.72 7.75
N LEU A 55 -13.19 -9.58 7.13
CA LEU A 55 -13.96 -9.01 6.04
C LEU A 55 -13.25 -9.33 4.72
N GLN A 56 -13.97 -9.93 3.77
CA GLN A 56 -13.43 -10.33 2.48
C GLN A 56 -14.15 -9.56 1.40
N ILE A 57 -13.38 -8.83 0.60
CA ILE A 57 -13.93 -7.95 -0.42
C ILE A 57 -13.51 -8.49 -1.77
N TYR A 58 -14.49 -8.67 -2.64
CA TYR A 58 -14.26 -8.78 -4.07
C TYR A 58 -14.67 -7.46 -4.73
N ASN A 59 -13.75 -6.91 -5.51
CA ASN A 59 -14.03 -5.75 -6.34
C ASN A 59 -13.57 -6.00 -7.77
N LYS A 60 -14.52 -5.98 -8.72
CA LYS A 60 -14.24 -6.21 -10.15
C LYS A 60 -13.38 -5.12 -10.80
N ASP A 61 -13.34 -3.93 -10.20
CA ASP A 61 -12.49 -2.82 -10.63
C ASP A 61 -11.05 -2.99 -10.05
N GLY A 62 -10.89 -3.95 -9.13
CA GLY A 62 -9.62 -4.43 -8.58
C GLY A 62 -8.93 -3.44 -7.66
N VAL A 63 -9.65 -2.48 -7.09
CA VAL A 63 -9.13 -1.46 -6.20
C VAL A 63 -10.21 -1.08 -5.19
N ASP A 64 -9.82 -0.89 -3.93
CA ASP A 64 -10.69 -0.34 -2.89
C ASP A 64 -9.88 0.72 -2.14
N VAL A 65 -10.51 1.78 -1.67
CA VAL A 65 -9.84 2.83 -0.89
C VAL A 65 -10.34 2.78 0.52
N ILE A 66 -9.48 2.41 1.47
CA ILE A 66 -9.78 2.56 2.89
C ILE A 66 -9.61 4.04 3.19
N SER A 67 -10.70 4.74 3.51
CA SER A 67 -10.70 6.19 3.72
C SER A 67 -10.64 6.56 5.19
N ASP A 68 -11.26 5.75 6.05
CA ASP A 68 -11.25 5.94 7.50
C ASP A 68 -11.35 4.61 8.25
N LEU A 69 -10.84 4.61 9.48
CA LEU A 69 -10.89 3.47 10.39
C LEU A 69 -11.17 3.93 11.82
N SER A 70 -12.40 3.70 12.27
CA SER A 70 -12.85 4.07 13.62
C SER A 70 -13.07 2.84 14.50
N GLY A 71 -13.10 3.04 15.83
CA GLY A 71 -13.29 1.97 16.81
C GLY A 71 -12.00 1.61 17.54
N SER A 72 -11.75 0.32 17.75
CA SER A 72 -10.60 -0.22 18.47
C SER A 72 -10.08 -1.53 17.88
N GLY A 73 -8.84 -1.87 18.22
CA GLY A 73 -8.18 -3.11 17.79
C GLY A 73 -7.25 -2.90 16.59
N GLN A 74 -6.68 -4.01 16.12
CA GLN A 74 -5.71 -4.02 15.03
C GLN A 74 -6.32 -4.64 13.76
N LEU A 75 -6.25 -3.89 12.67
CA LEU A 75 -6.70 -4.29 11.34
C LEU A 75 -5.50 -4.64 10.45
N GLU A 76 -5.46 -5.87 9.97
CA GLU A 76 -4.46 -6.36 9.03
C GLU A 76 -5.05 -6.45 7.61
N VAL A 77 -4.36 -5.90 6.61
CA VAL A 77 -4.83 -5.86 5.23
C VAL A 77 -3.98 -6.77 4.35
N TYR A 78 -4.62 -7.76 3.74
CA TYR A 78 -4.02 -8.78 2.91
C TYR A 78 -4.50 -8.69 1.46
N ILE A 79 -3.58 -8.88 0.50
CA ILE A 79 -3.95 -9.09 -0.90
C ILE A 79 -4.29 -10.56 -1.09
N GLY A 80 -5.55 -10.87 -1.39
CA GLY A 80 -6.06 -12.23 -1.44
C GLY A 80 -6.52 -12.76 -0.08
N ALA A 81 -6.43 -14.07 0.12
CA ALA A 81 -6.74 -14.73 1.40
C ALA A 81 -5.58 -14.58 2.39
N VAL A 82 -5.85 -14.56 3.70
CA VAL A 82 -4.80 -14.55 4.74
C VAL A 82 -3.78 -15.66 4.46
N SER A 83 -2.48 -15.38 4.63
CA SER A 83 -1.42 -16.39 4.51
C SER A 83 -0.80 -16.70 5.86
N GLN A 84 -0.38 -17.95 6.06
CA GLN A 84 0.17 -18.42 7.34
C GLN A 84 1.40 -17.62 7.82
N ASN A 85 2.23 -17.18 6.88
CA ASN A 85 3.46 -16.41 7.16
C ASN A 85 3.31 -14.92 6.86
N LYS A 86 2.07 -14.43 6.67
CA LYS A 86 1.75 -13.03 6.33
C LYS A 86 2.49 -12.50 5.09
N THR A 87 2.81 -13.37 4.12
CA THR A 87 3.59 -13.03 2.93
C THR A 87 2.87 -12.09 1.96
N ASN A 88 1.55 -11.97 2.09
CA ASN A 88 0.69 -11.08 1.31
C ASN A 88 0.06 -9.96 2.16
N LEU A 89 0.55 -9.75 3.38
CA LEU A 89 0.18 -8.61 4.21
C LEU A 89 0.79 -7.33 3.62
N VAL A 90 -0.04 -6.31 3.39
CA VAL A 90 0.41 -5.01 2.86
C VAL A 90 0.38 -3.90 3.90
N ALA A 91 -0.52 -3.95 4.88
CA ALA A 91 -0.58 -2.96 5.93
C ALA A 91 -1.20 -3.48 7.22
N THR A 92 -0.87 -2.81 8.32
CA THR A 92 -1.48 -2.99 9.63
C THR A 92 -1.86 -1.61 10.13
N TYR A 93 -3.11 -1.47 10.58
CA TYR A 93 -3.66 -0.24 11.14
C TYR A 93 -4.18 -0.48 12.55
N HIS A 94 -4.16 0.55 13.38
CA HIS A 94 -4.82 0.55 14.68
C HIS A 94 -6.07 1.43 14.59
N ALA A 95 -7.23 0.86 14.89
CA ALA A 95 -8.49 1.57 14.79
C ALA A 95 -8.61 2.63 15.90
N GLY A 96 -9.18 3.79 15.54
CA GLY A 96 -9.32 4.93 16.45
C GLY A 96 -8.07 5.82 16.55
N GLU A 97 -6.95 5.43 15.94
CA GLU A 97 -5.77 6.28 15.79
C GLU A 97 -5.83 7.07 14.48
N THR A 98 -5.36 8.32 14.50
CA THR A 98 -5.23 9.12 13.28
C THR A 98 -4.05 8.58 12.47
N SER A 99 -4.32 7.77 11.46
CA SER A 99 -3.28 7.22 10.60
C SER A 99 -2.90 8.22 9.50
N SER A 100 -1.63 8.62 9.43
CA SER A 100 -1.09 9.33 8.26
C SER A 100 -1.07 8.47 6.99
N SER A 101 -1.40 7.18 7.12
CA SER A 101 -1.46 6.21 6.05
C SER A 101 -2.87 5.98 5.51
N LEU A 102 -3.86 6.80 5.91
CA LEU A 102 -5.20 6.82 5.31
C LEU A 102 -5.49 8.24 4.75
N PRO A 103 -6.24 8.36 3.63
CA PRO A 103 -6.79 7.29 2.81
C PRO A 103 -5.71 6.48 2.06
N GLN A 104 -5.92 5.18 1.86
CA GLN A 104 -4.99 4.30 1.15
C GLN A 104 -5.71 3.35 0.20
N LYS A 105 -5.17 3.26 -1.02
CA LYS A 105 -5.63 2.30 -2.02
C LYS A 105 -5.07 0.91 -1.79
N VAL A 106 -5.93 -0.09 -1.89
CA VAL A 106 -5.56 -1.50 -1.84
C VAL A 106 -5.86 -2.11 -3.20
N PHE A 107 -4.82 -2.52 -3.92
CA PHE A 107 -4.92 -3.11 -5.26
C PHE A 107 -5.24 -4.61 -5.21
N GLY A 108 -5.73 -5.16 -6.32
CA GLY A 108 -6.18 -6.55 -6.44
C GLY A 108 -7.71 -6.71 -6.39
N TYR A 109 -8.18 -7.74 -7.10
CA TYR A 109 -9.61 -8.10 -7.16
C TYR A 109 -10.15 -8.63 -5.85
N PHE A 110 -9.31 -9.34 -5.11
CA PHE A 110 -9.69 -10.01 -3.88
C PHE A 110 -8.76 -9.59 -2.77
N LYS A 111 -9.34 -9.19 -1.63
CA LYS A 111 -8.57 -8.73 -0.47
C LYS A 111 -9.28 -9.11 0.83
N THR A 112 -8.49 -9.36 1.86
CA THR A 112 -9.00 -9.73 3.18
C THR A 112 -8.51 -8.71 4.22
N LEU A 113 -9.45 -8.13 4.94
CA LEU A 113 -9.22 -7.23 6.06
C LEU A 113 -9.53 -8.02 7.34
N LEU A 114 -8.50 -8.35 8.10
CA LEU A 114 -8.59 -9.16 9.31
C LEU A 114 -8.47 -8.27 10.54
N LEU A 115 -9.56 -8.10 11.27
CA LEU A 115 -9.56 -7.48 12.59
C LEU A 115 -9.16 -8.55 13.62
N THR A 116 -8.05 -8.37 14.31
CA THR A 116 -7.51 -9.38 15.23
C THR A 116 -8.16 -9.36 16.62
N ASP A 117 -8.68 -8.20 17.00
CA ASP A 117 -9.25 -7.89 18.32
C ASP A 117 -10.11 -6.62 18.24
N GLY A 118 -10.89 -6.34 19.28
CA GLY A 118 -11.70 -5.12 19.37
C GLY A 118 -12.91 -5.10 18.44
N ASN A 119 -13.38 -3.89 18.13
CA ASN A 119 -14.49 -3.65 17.21
C ASN A 119 -14.18 -2.39 16.40
N ALA A 120 -14.18 -2.52 15.09
CA ALA A 120 -13.81 -1.44 14.19
C ALA A 120 -14.82 -1.29 13.06
N THR A 121 -15.03 -0.04 12.64
CA THR A 121 -15.77 0.28 11.41
C THR A 121 -14.79 0.78 10.37
N ILE A 122 -14.75 0.07 9.24
CA ILE A 122 -13.90 0.35 8.10
C ILE A 122 -14.76 1.12 7.09
N THR A 123 -14.33 2.32 6.73
CA THR A 123 -15.02 3.15 5.74
C THR A 123 -14.24 3.13 4.43
N PHE A 124 -14.97 2.93 3.34
CA PHE A 124 -14.44 2.90 1.99
C PHE A 124 -14.84 4.17 1.22
N ASP A 125 -13.93 4.66 0.37
CA ASP A 125 -14.23 5.70 -0.60
C ASP A 125 -14.15 5.14 -2.02
N ASP A 126 -15.32 4.94 -2.61
CA ASP A 126 -15.49 4.26 -3.90
C ASP A 126 -15.42 5.23 -5.09
N THR A 127 -15.01 6.49 -4.89
CA THR A 127 -14.99 7.52 -5.94
C THR A 127 -13.69 7.58 -6.77
N TYR A 128 -12.67 6.79 -6.41
CA TYR A 128 -11.35 6.89 -7.04
C TYR A 128 -11.20 6.04 -8.31
N THR A 129 -10.51 6.60 -9.31
CA THR A 129 -10.01 5.85 -10.47
C THR A 129 -8.98 4.82 -10.02
N ARG A 130 -8.73 3.75 -10.78
CA ARG A 130 -7.77 2.70 -10.37
C ARG A 130 -6.35 3.22 -10.24
N GLU A 131 -5.91 4.04 -11.19
CA GLU A 131 -4.50 4.37 -11.41
C GLU A 131 -3.99 5.49 -10.47
N GLU A 132 -4.82 6.48 -10.13
CA GLU A 132 -4.33 7.71 -9.50
C GLU A 132 -4.72 7.85 -8.03
N MET A 133 -3.75 7.94 -7.13
CA MET A 133 -3.96 8.24 -5.72
C MET A 133 -3.35 9.59 -5.34
N TYR A 134 -3.88 10.24 -4.31
CA TYR A 134 -3.44 11.56 -3.88
C TYR A 134 -2.76 11.48 -2.51
N GLY A 135 -1.55 12.02 -2.41
CA GLY A 135 -0.78 12.09 -1.17
C GLY A 135 -0.51 13.54 -0.76
N SER A 136 -1.02 13.93 0.40
CA SER A 136 -0.69 15.21 1.04
C SER A 136 0.64 15.14 1.78
N VAL A 137 1.29 16.27 2.01
CA VAL A 137 2.48 16.32 2.88
C VAL A 137 2.17 15.71 4.25
N GLY A 138 3.06 14.82 4.71
CA GLY A 138 2.91 14.03 5.93
C GLY A 138 2.25 12.66 5.70
N SER A 139 1.71 12.40 4.51
CA SER A 139 1.12 11.10 4.19
C SER A 139 2.20 10.03 4.02
N THR A 140 1.87 8.83 4.47
CA THR A 140 2.65 7.62 4.27
C THR A 140 1.76 6.57 3.62
N GLY A 141 2.34 5.49 3.11
CA GLY A 141 1.50 4.45 2.53
C GLY A 141 2.27 3.39 1.77
N PHE A 142 1.55 2.69 0.89
CA PHE A 142 2.12 1.63 0.07
C PHE A 142 1.55 1.56 -1.34
N ILE A 143 2.30 0.89 -2.21
CA ILE A 143 1.87 0.47 -3.55
C ILE A 143 2.27 -1.00 -3.71
N SER A 144 1.35 -1.85 -4.18
CA SER A 144 1.59 -3.29 -4.34
C SER A 144 1.11 -3.79 -5.70
N SER A 145 1.64 -4.95 -6.12
CA SER A 145 1.04 -5.71 -7.22
C SER A 145 -0.34 -6.25 -6.85
N ASP A 146 -1.19 -6.46 -7.87
CA ASP A 146 -2.57 -6.94 -7.72
C ASP A 146 -2.72 -8.28 -7.00
N ASN A 147 -1.69 -9.14 -7.06
CA ASN A 147 -1.69 -10.46 -6.43
C ASN A 147 -0.47 -10.63 -5.51
N TYR A 148 -0.02 -9.53 -4.88
CA TYR A 148 1.16 -9.52 -4.01
C TYR A 148 1.19 -10.70 -3.02
N GLY A 149 2.34 -11.36 -2.90
CA GLY A 149 2.57 -12.49 -2.01
C GLY A 149 2.04 -13.85 -2.53
N THR A 150 1.28 -13.87 -3.62
CA THR A 150 0.79 -15.08 -4.28
C THR A 150 1.62 -15.37 -5.53
N TYR A 151 2.06 -16.62 -5.73
CA TYR A 151 2.85 -16.99 -6.91
C TYR A 151 1.95 -17.15 -8.15
N THR A 152 1.71 -16.05 -8.84
CA THR A 152 0.80 -15.95 -9.99
C THR A 152 1.24 -14.81 -10.92
N LEU A 153 0.44 -14.49 -11.93
CA LEU A 153 0.66 -13.30 -12.75
C LEU A 153 0.39 -12.03 -11.94
N GLN A 154 1.25 -11.06 -12.11
CA GLN A 154 1.32 -9.83 -11.35
C GLN A 154 1.22 -8.65 -12.30
N ASN A 155 0.54 -7.61 -11.83
CA ASN A 155 0.49 -6.34 -12.52
C ASN A 155 0.47 -5.22 -11.47
N CYS A 156 1.06 -4.09 -11.81
CA CYS A 156 0.91 -2.87 -11.04
C CYS A 156 1.14 -1.67 -11.95
N TYR A 157 0.18 -0.75 -11.95
CA TYR A 157 0.35 0.58 -12.50
C TYR A 157 -0.38 1.56 -11.59
N ALA A 158 0.39 2.34 -10.82
CA ALA A 158 -0.16 3.25 -9.82
C ALA A 158 0.64 4.55 -9.79
N THR A 159 -0.08 5.67 -9.87
CA THR A 159 0.45 7.03 -9.83
C THR A 159 0.01 7.70 -8.54
N LEU A 160 0.97 8.05 -7.69
CA LEU A 160 0.81 8.93 -6.55
C LEU A 160 1.01 10.38 -7.00
N LEU A 161 -0.07 11.15 -6.98
CA LEU A 161 -0.11 12.58 -7.27
C LEU A 161 0.02 13.37 -5.96
N SER A 162 0.75 14.47 -5.99
CA SER A 162 0.82 15.37 -4.84
C SER A 162 -0.51 16.09 -4.61
N SER A 163 -0.86 16.27 -3.33
CA SER A 163 -2.03 17.05 -2.90
C SER A 163 -1.59 18.25 -2.02
N PRO A 164 -2.07 19.49 -2.29
CA PRO A 164 -2.95 19.89 -3.39
C PRO A 164 -2.36 19.56 -4.77
N TYR A 165 -3.23 19.36 -5.77
CA TYR A 165 -2.83 18.89 -7.10
C TYR A 165 -1.67 19.69 -7.69
N LYS A 166 -0.62 18.97 -8.12
CA LYS A 166 0.63 19.54 -8.68
C LYS A 166 1.44 20.41 -7.71
N SER A 167 1.24 20.25 -6.41
CA SER A 167 2.15 20.81 -5.42
C SER A 167 3.53 20.14 -5.51
N THR A 168 4.60 20.93 -5.38
CA THR A 168 5.95 20.39 -5.31
C THR A 168 6.17 19.79 -3.93
N VAL A 169 6.46 18.49 -3.88
CA VAL A 169 6.70 17.73 -2.65
C VAL A 169 7.97 16.88 -2.83
N LYS A 170 8.52 16.38 -1.73
CA LYS A 170 9.57 15.35 -1.80
C LYS A 170 8.91 13.98 -1.63
N PHE A 171 9.01 13.15 -2.65
CA PHE A 171 8.64 11.74 -2.55
C PHE A 171 9.84 10.96 -2.02
N ARG A 172 9.66 10.28 -0.90
CA ARG A 172 10.59 9.26 -0.39
C ARG A 172 9.92 7.91 -0.56
N TRP A 173 10.63 6.92 -1.07
CA TRP A 173 10.06 5.60 -1.29
C TRP A 173 11.12 4.51 -1.14
N SER A 174 10.68 3.30 -0.81
CA SER A 174 11.55 2.12 -0.71
C SER A 174 10.83 0.86 -1.18
N VAL A 175 11.58 -0.09 -1.73
CA VAL A 175 11.04 -1.42 -2.06
C VAL A 175 11.15 -2.29 -0.81
N SER A 176 10.02 -2.64 -0.20
CA SER A 176 10.02 -3.57 0.94
C SER A 176 10.18 -5.01 0.50
N TYR A 177 9.58 -5.36 -0.63
CA TYR A 177 9.68 -6.69 -1.22
C TYR A 177 9.54 -6.60 -2.74
N ILE A 178 10.28 -7.45 -3.45
CA ILE A 178 10.07 -7.69 -4.87
C ILE A 178 10.57 -9.09 -5.26
N ASP A 179 9.82 -9.76 -6.13
CA ASP A 179 10.21 -11.03 -6.75
C ASP A 179 10.43 -10.83 -8.25
N LEU A 180 11.69 -10.61 -8.63
CA LEU A 180 12.11 -10.40 -10.01
C LEU A 180 12.51 -11.74 -10.65
N VAL A 181 11.61 -12.34 -11.43
CA VAL A 181 11.80 -13.62 -12.13
C VAL A 181 11.94 -13.38 -13.64
N GLY A 182 13.02 -13.92 -14.23
CA GLY A 182 13.28 -13.79 -15.66
C GLY A 182 13.32 -12.33 -16.11
N ASP A 183 12.47 -11.97 -17.08
CA ASP A 183 12.41 -10.64 -17.68
C ASP A 183 11.41 -9.68 -16.99
N SER A 184 10.98 -10.02 -15.77
CA SER A 184 10.18 -9.09 -14.95
C SER A 184 10.97 -7.83 -14.60
N TRP A 185 10.26 -6.73 -14.39
CA TRP A 185 10.87 -5.43 -14.15
C TRP A 185 10.00 -4.56 -13.22
N LEU A 186 10.67 -3.60 -12.59
CA LEU A 186 10.04 -2.49 -11.88
C LEU A 186 10.63 -1.19 -12.41
N GLN A 187 9.77 -0.26 -12.79
CA GLN A 187 10.13 1.13 -13.03
C GLN A 187 9.42 2.02 -12.01
N VAL A 188 10.18 2.90 -11.37
CA VAL A 188 9.63 4.01 -10.59
C VAL A 188 10.02 5.30 -11.29
N TYR A 189 9.04 6.08 -11.72
CA TYR A 189 9.27 7.31 -12.47
C TYR A 189 8.31 8.42 -12.06
N GLY A 190 8.62 9.66 -12.39
CA GLY A 190 7.76 10.77 -12.00
C GLY A 190 8.19 12.11 -12.55
N ASP A 191 7.31 13.10 -12.38
CA ASP A 191 7.64 14.50 -12.65
C ASP A 191 8.59 15.02 -11.60
N GLN A 192 9.84 15.26 -11.98
CA GLN A 192 10.88 15.79 -11.11
C GLN A 192 11.05 17.29 -11.31
N ILE A 193 11.40 18.01 -10.24
CA ILE A 193 11.74 19.43 -10.29
C ILE A 193 13.18 19.60 -9.79
N ILE A 194 14.07 20.08 -10.67
CA ILE A 194 15.47 20.39 -10.38
C ILE A 194 15.70 21.85 -10.77
N ASN A 195 16.19 22.70 -9.86
CA ASN A 195 16.45 24.11 -10.14
C ASN A 195 15.25 24.87 -10.77
N ASN A 196 14.03 24.55 -10.33
CA ASN A 196 12.76 25.06 -10.88
C ASN A 196 12.46 24.65 -12.35
N GLU A 197 13.22 23.70 -12.90
CA GLU A 197 12.98 23.10 -14.22
C GLU A 197 12.37 21.71 -14.05
N ARG A 198 11.45 21.36 -14.95
CA ARG A 198 10.80 20.04 -14.96
C ARG A 198 11.69 19.05 -15.68
N SER A 199 11.96 17.92 -15.03
CA SER A 199 12.69 16.77 -15.54
C SER A 199 11.87 15.50 -15.27
N THR A 200 12.36 14.36 -15.74
CA THR A 200 11.80 13.05 -15.42
C THR A 200 12.74 12.32 -14.48
N TYR A 201 12.23 11.96 -13.29
CA TYR A 201 12.88 10.99 -12.44
C TYR A 201 12.59 9.59 -12.98
N VAL A 202 13.59 8.71 -13.08
CA VAL A 202 13.41 7.30 -13.48
C VAL A 202 14.40 6.42 -12.72
N LYS A 203 13.91 5.32 -12.16
CA LYS A 203 14.70 4.18 -11.66
C LYS A 203 14.14 2.89 -12.27
N ASP A 204 15.03 2.11 -12.87
CA ASP A 204 14.70 0.82 -13.49
C ASP A 204 15.39 -0.32 -12.74
N TYR A 205 14.62 -1.36 -12.44
CA TYR A 205 15.10 -2.57 -11.80
C TYR A 205 14.66 -3.81 -12.58
N ASN A 206 15.51 -4.83 -12.57
CA ASN A 206 15.28 -6.14 -13.17
C ASN A 206 16.12 -7.20 -12.43
N ALA A 207 16.02 -8.46 -12.83
CA ALA A 207 16.72 -9.55 -12.15
C ALA A 207 18.26 -9.39 -12.11
N SER A 208 18.86 -8.66 -13.07
CA SER A 208 20.31 -8.39 -13.12
C SER A 208 20.72 -7.11 -12.37
N ASN A 209 19.76 -6.22 -12.11
CA ASN A 209 19.93 -4.98 -11.34
C ASN A 209 18.76 -4.84 -10.33
N PRO A 210 18.73 -5.66 -9.27
CA PRO A 210 17.65 -5.61 -8.29
C PRO A 210 17.76 -4.35 -7.39
N PRO A 211 16.65 -3.84 -6.85
CA PRO A 211 16.70 -2.73 -5.91
C PRO A 211 17.29 -3.19 -4.57
N GLN A 212 17.94 -2.27 -3.86
CA GLN A 212 18.29 -2.51 -2.46
C GLN A 212 17.00 -2.42 -1.61
N LEU A 213 16.61 -3.53 -1.00
CA LEU A 213 15.39 -3.60 -0.19
C LEU A 213 15.50 -2.72 1.06
N ASN A 214 14.39 -2.05 1.40
CA ASN A 214 14.24 -1.18 2.56
C ASN A 214 15.25 -0.02 2.62
N SER A 215 15.84 0.33 1.48
CA SER A 215 16.63 1.55 1.31
C SER A 215 15.78 2.61 0.62
N TYR A 216 15.85 3.86 1.11
CA TYR A 216 15.07 4.94 0.55
C TYR A 216 15.76 5.55 -0.66
N ASP A 217 15.00 5.69 -1.74
CA ASP A 217 15.24 6.65 -2.81
C ASP A 217 14.36 7.88 -2.58
N GLU A 218 14.79 9.04 -3.08
CA GLU A 218 14.00 10.26 -2.99
C GLU A 218 14.16 11.18 -4.20
N PHE A 219 13.10 11.93 -4.51
CA PHE A 219 13.15 13.02 -5.48
C PHE A 219 12.09 14.08 -5.15
N ILE A 220 12.34 15.32 -5.58
CA ILE A 220 11.39 16.42 -5.48
C ILE A 220 10.59 16.48 -6.78
N GLY A 221 9.26 16.55 -6.68
CA GLY A 221 8.39 16.40 -7.84
C GLY A 221 6.92 16.67 -7.56
N THR A 222 6.08 16.36 -8.55
CA THR A 222 4.60 16.47 -8.44
C THR A 222 3.88 15.12 -8.56
N SER A 223 4.57 14.09 -9.04
CA SER A 223 4.02 12.75 -9.22
C SER A 223 5.09 11.68 -9.05
N MET A 224 4.68 10.50 -8.58
CA MET A 224 5.47 9.28 -8.54
C MET A 224 4.63 8.12 -9.06
N THR A 225 5.11 7.41 -10.06
CA THR A 225 4.45 6.25 -10.66
C THR A 225 5.30 5.02 -10.41
N ALA A 226 4.67 3.96 -9.93
CA ALA A 226 5.26 2.64 -9.87
C ALA A 226 4.60 1.76 -10.94
N ASN A 227 5.44 1.13 -11.76
CA ASN A 227 5.02 0.27 -12.85
C ASN A 227 5.79 -1.05 -12.76
N PHE A 228 5.08 -2.15 -12.55
CA PHE A 228 5.66 -3.48 -12.43
C PHE A 228 5.00 -4.41 -13.44
N GLY A 229 5.84 -5.06 -14.24
CA GLY A 229 5.41 -6.04 -15.22
C GLY A 229 6.20 -7.33 -15.09
N ASP A 230 5.49 -8.46 -15.14
CA ASP A 230 6.05 -9.80 -15.00
C ASP A 230 6.36 -10.49 -16.34
N ARG A 231 5.98 -9.84 -17.46
CA ARG A 231 6.04 -10.37 -18.85
C ARG A 231 5.43 -11.77 -19.01
N GLY A 232 4.37 -12.07 -18.26
CA GLY A 232 3.68 -13.35 -18.30
C GLY A 232 4.37 -14.47 -17.50
N LEU A 233 5.42 -14.15 -16.74
CA LEU A 233 6.06 -15.08 -15.82
C LEU A 233 5.46 -14.93 -14.42
N ARG A 234 5.22 -16.04 -13.74
CA ARG A 234 4.67 -16.00 -12.37
C ARG A 234 5.72 -15.53 -11.38
N SER A 235 5.32 -14.62 -10.50
CA SER A 235 6.13 -14.16 -9.36
C SER A 235 5.25 -13.84 -8.16
N LYS A 236 5.85 -13.51 -7.02
CA LYS A 236 5.17 -13.02 -5.82
C LYS A 236 4.90 -11.51 -5.83
N GLY A 237 5.25 -10.82 -6.91
CA GLY A 237 4.97 -9.39 -7.11
C GLY A 237 5.89 -8.48 -6.30
N MET A 238 5.40 -7.27 -6.02
CA MET A 238 6.14 -6.23 -5.32
C MET A 238 5.32 -5.50 -4.25
N LEU A 239 6.04 -4.88 -3.32
CA LEU A 239 5.52 -3.95 -2.32
C LEU A 239 6.49 -2.78 -2.14
N ILE A 240 6.00 -1.58 -2.41
CA ILE A 240 6.70 -0.30 -2.22
C ILE A 240 6.06 0.43 -1.03
N ARG A 241 6.89 1.08 -0.22
CA ARG A 241 6.48 2.04 0.80
C ARG A 241 6.78 3.45 0.32
N TYR A 242 5.89 4.40 0.61
CA TYR A 242 6.11 5.80 0.29
C TYR A 242 5.86 6.72 1.49
N GLU A 243 6.49 7.88 1.44
CA GLU A 243 6.29 9.02 2.32
C GLU A 243 6.28 10.28 1.45
N VAL A 244 5.31 11.16 1.69
CA VAL A 244 5.22 12.47 1.04
C VAL A 244 5.68 13.54 2.03
N GLU A 245 6.83 14.13 1.77
CA GLU A 245 7.42 15.14 2.64
C GLU A 245 7.33 16.54 2.03
N LYS A 246 7.43 17.55 2.89
CA LYS A 246 7.56 18.92 2.45
C LYS A 246 8.85 19.08 1.66
N SER A 247 8.78 19.62 0.44
CA SER A 247 9.98 20.04 -0.29
C SER A 247 10.65 21.18 0.48
N SER A 248 11.72 20.88 1.21
CA SER A 248 12.49 21.90 1.92
C SER A 248 13.80 22.11 1.17
N ASN A 249 14.00 23.32 0.63
CA ASN A 249 15.30 23.78 0.12
C ASN A 249 16.26 24.20 1.24
N CYS A 250 16.06 23.72 2.47
CA CYS A 250 17.02 23.96 3.54
C CYS A 250 18.24 23.08 3.27
N ILE A 251 19.19 23.63 2.52
CA ILE A 251 20.60 23.29 2.62
C ILE A 251 20.90 23.25 4.12
N PHE A 252 21.00 22.05 4.69
CA PHE A 252 21.66 21.86 5.98
C PHE A 252 23.12 22.22 5.76
N MET A 253 23.40 23.52 5.87
CA MET A 253 24.76 24.03 5.94
C MET A 253 25.28 23.49 7.27
N PHE A 254 26.00 22.36 7.23
CA PHE A 254 26.81 21.90 8.35
C PHE A 254 27.84 23.01 8.62
N LEU A 255 27.48 23.97 9.48
CA LEU A 255 28.45 24.87 10.10
C LEU A 255 29.31 24.02 11.02
N SER A 256 30.46 23.60 10.48
CA SER A 256 31.54 23.00 11.23
C SER A 256 32.06 24.03 12.23
N PHE A 257 31.53 24.04 13.46
CA PHE A 257 32.19 24.73 14.56
C PHE A 257 33.37 23.87 15.02
N VAL A 258 34.54 24.12 14.41
CA VAL A 258 35.83 23.72 15.00
C VAL A 258 36.09 24.70 16.14
N LEU A 259 35.74 24.29 17.36
CA LEU A 259 36.08 25.04 18.56
C LEU A 259 37.55 24.73 18.90
N VAL A 260 38.48 25.54 18.36
CA VAL A 260 39.88 25.52 18.76
C VAL A 260 39.97 26.13 20.16
N LEU A 261 40.03 25.28 21.17
CA LEU A 261 40.48 25.64 22.52
C LEU A 261 41.99 25.88 22.46
N ILE A 262 42.40 27.13 22.22
CA ILE A 262 43.73 27.60 22.62
C ILE A 262 43.68 27.82 24.13
N VAL A 263 44.07 26.80 24.89
CA VAL A 263 44.47 26.96 26.29
C VAL A 263 45.91 27.46 26.25
N ASN A 264 46.09 28.77 26.39
CA ASN A 264 47.37 29.35 26.75
C ASN A 264 47.69 28.90 28.18
N PHE A 265 48.65 27.99 28.33
CA PHE A 265 49.46 27.90 29.53
C PHE A 265 50.51 28.99 29.45
N ASP A 266 50.56 29.88 30.42
CA ASP A 266 51.80 30.56 30.79
C ASP A 266 51.80 30.82 32.30
N CYS A 267 52.98 30.58 32.88
CA CYS A 267 53.35 30.78 34.27
C CYS A 267 53.38 32.25 34.70
#